data_AF-A0A939Y4P1-F1
#
_entry.id   AF-A0A939Y4P1-F1
#
_cell.length_a   1.000
_cell.length_b   1.000
_cell.length_c   1.000
_cell.angle_alpha   90.00
_cell.angle_beta   90.00
_cell.angle_gamma   90.00
#
_symmetry.space_group_name_H-M   'P 1'
#
loop_
_entity.id
_entity.type
_entity.pdbx_description
1 polymer ?
#
loop_
_entity_poly.entity_id
_entity_poly.type
_entity_poly.pdbx_seq_one_letter_code
_entity_poly.pdbx_strand_id
1 'polypeptide(L)'
;MTRNKFSKPVLLFLISLFLLSLAACGEKKEETTEAPAEEPGTTAYEAVLPFQAETLTIDDWTVEVRGLAFTDTVKLSDIVSYNAGKDELYAIVSLNITNGAGAERAFLPVVDISGYDYLQDEFQEGGQKVKASLLIGYDKTLRGAVLQPEESREGTLVYSVSRSAAESGTLELFFNKISGLEFTSTEQKTLDSVSVKFR
;
A
#
# COMPACT_ATOMS: atom_id res chain seq x y z
N MET A 1 -32.12 -52.64 -19.62
CA MET A 1 -33.09 -51.68 -19.04
C MET A 1 -32.65 -50.28 -19.44
N THR A 2 -33.41 -49.69 -20.34
CA THR A 2 -33.29 -48.35 -20.91
C THR A 2 -33.91 -47.31 -19.97
N ARG A 3 -33.31 -46.11 -19.87
CA ARG A 3 -34.08 -44.88 -19.65
C ARG A 3 -33.36 -43.67 -20.25
N ASN A 4 -33.98 -43.16 -21.31
CA ASN A 4 -33.76 -41.89 -21.99
C ASN A 4 -34.18 -40.68 -21.11
N LYS A 5 -33.59 -39.51 -21.39
CA LYS A 5 -34.23 -38.26 -21.90
C LYS A 5 -33.41 -37.03 -21.46
N PHE A 6 -32.76 -36.31 -22.37
CA PHE A 6 -33.26 -35.21 -23.24
C PHE A 6 -33.59 -33.89 -22.51
N SER A 7 -32.82 -32.84 -22.82
CA SER A 7 -33.22 -31.42 -22.91
C SER A 7 -31.97 -30.59 -23.24
N LYS A 8 -31.56 -30.45 -24.51
CA LYS A 8 -31.91 -29.40 -25.50
C LYS A 8 -31.13 -28.07 -25.36
N PRO A 9 -30.92 -27.35 -26.49
CA PRO A 9 -29.64 -26.71 -26.83
C PRO A 9 -29.67 -25.18 -26.77
N VAL A 10 -28.48 -24.58 -26.62
CA VAL A 10 -28.26 -23.13 -26.77
C VAL A 10 -28.18 -22.79 -28.25
N LEU A 11 -29.13 -21.97 -28.70
CA LEU A 11 -29.24 -21.39 -30.03
C LEU A 11 -29.32 -19.87 -29.87
N LEU A 12 -28.32 -19.15 -30.39
CA LEU A 12 -28.39 -17.73 -30.78
C LEU A 12 -27.23 -17.54 -31.78
N PHE A 13 -27.43 -17.50 -33.11
CA PHE A 13 -27.98 -16.39 -33.92
C PHE A 13 -27.35 -15.04 -33.54
N LEU A 14 -26.81 -14.18 -34.42
CA LEU A 14 -27.02 -13.99 -35.85
C LEU A 14 -25.88 -13.09 -36.37
N ILE A 15 -25.29 -13.45 -37.51
CA ILE A 15 -24.40 -12.62 -38.32
C ILE A 15 -25.23 -11.48 -38.92
N SER A 16 -24.83 -10.22 -38.71
CA SER A 16 -25.34 -9.10 -39.51
C SER A 16 -24.17 -8.35 -40.14
N LEU A 17 -23.94 -8.71 -41.40
CA LEU A 17 -23.15 -8.01 -42.38
C LEU A 17 -24.02 -6.88 -42.95
N PHE A 18 -23.65 -5.62 -42.76
CA PHE A 18 -24.23 -4.50 -43.51
C PHE A 18 -23.11 -3.69 -44.14
N LEU A 19 -22.87 -3.97 -45.42
CA LEU A 19 -22.16 -3.12 -46.36
C LEU A 19 -23.14 -2.01 -46.81
N LEU A 20 -22.83 -0.76 -46.51
CA LEU A 20 -23.34 0.38 -47.27
C LEU A 20 -22.16 1.21 -47.77
N SER A 21 -21.86 1.03 -49.05
CA SER A 21 -21.08 1.96 -49.87
C SER A 21 -22.00 3.05 -50.39
N LEU A 22 -21.68 4.33 -50.18
CA LEU A 22 -22.10 5.43 -51.06
C LEU A 22 -21.04 6.53 -51.08
N ALA A 23 -20.88 7.13 -52.25
CA ALA A 23 -19.77 7.96 -52.69
C ALA A 23 -19.89 9.46 -52.33
N ALA A 24 -18.72 10.11 -52.28
CA ALA A 24 -18.39 11.45 -52.76
C ALA A 24 -19.30 12.67 -52.42
N CYS A 25 -18.81 13.49 -51.47
CA CYS A 25 -18.64 14.96 -51.54
C CYS A 25 -17.79 15.31 -50.30
N GLY A 26 -16.62 15.95 -50.38
CA GLY A 26 -16.34 17.15 -51.15
C GLY A 26 -16.45 18.39 -50.26
N GLU A 27 -15.82 18.41 -49.08
CA GLU A 27 -15.62 19.66 -48.33
C GLU A 27 -14.36 19.56 -47.46
N LYS A 28 -13.37 20.42 -47.74
CA LYS A 28 -12.18 20.62 -46.91
C LYS A 28 -12.63 21.12 -45.54
N LYS A 29 -12.43 20.32 -44.51
CA LYS A 29 -12.50 20.77 -43.12
C LYS A 29 -11.09 20.75 -42.58
N GLU A 30 -10.57 21.92 -42.21
CA GLU A 30 -9.28 22.09 -41.57
C GLU A 30 -9.18 21.17 -40.36
N GLU A 31 -8.25 20.24 -40.42
CA GLU A 31 -7.81 19.44 -39.30
C GLU A 31 -6.97 20.36 -38.40
N THR A 32 -7.65 21.02 -37.46
CA THR A 32 -6.97 21.63 -36.32
C THR A 32 -6.46 20.48 -35.48
N THR A 33 -5.17 20.17 -35.64
CA THR A 33 -4.39 19.39 -34.68
C THR A 33 -4.46 20.13 -33.35
N GLU A 34 -5.35 19.69 -32.47
CA GLU A 34 -5.39 20.11 -31.08
C GLU A 34 -4.06 19.68 -30.46
N ALA A 35 -3.25 20.65 -30.04
CA ALA A 35 -2.04 20.40 -29.28
C ALA A 35 -2.42 19.59 -28.03
N PRO A 36 -1.58 18.63 -27.59
CA PRO A 36 -1.78 17.97 -26.31
C PRO A 36 -1.98 19.04 -25.23
N ALA A 37 -3.13 19.00 -24.57
CA ALA A 37 -3.36 19.80 -23.38
C ALA A 37 -2.27 19.40 -22.37
N GLU A 38 -1.37 20.32 -22.06
CA GLU A 38 -0.50 20.18 -20.90
C GLU A 38 -1.40 20.01 -19.67
N GLU A 39 -1.38 18.80 -19.10
CA GLU A 39 -1.95 18.60 -17.77
C GLU A 39 -1.27 19.59 -16.83
N PRO A 40 -2.03 20.32 -15.99
CA PRO A 40 -1.44 21.27 -15.07
C PRO A 40 -0.44 20.51 -14.18
N GLY A 41 0.84 20.91 -14.30
CA GLY A 41 1.92 20.38 -13.49
C GLY A 41 1.50 20.41 -12.03
N THR A 42 1.28 19.23 -11.45
CA THR A 42 1.05 19.09 -10.03
C THR A 42 2.36 19.47 -9.37
N THR A 43 2.40 20.63 -8.72
CA THR A 43 3.53 21.03 -7.89
C THR A 43 3.77 19.96 -6.85
N ALA A 44 4.97 19.37 -6.88
CA ALA A 44 5.38 18.31 -5.96
C ALA A 44 5.11 18.75 -4.51
N TYR A 45 4.24 18.02 -3.80
CA TYR A 45 4.02 18.25 -2.36
C TYR A 45 5.07 17.46 -1.58
N GLU A 46 5.91 18.15 -0.79
CA GLU A 46 6.76 17.53 0.21
C GLU A 46 6.62 18.29 1.54
N ALA A 47 6.33 17.55 2.61
CA ALA A 47 6.25 18.11 3.95
C ALA A 47 6.90 17.14 4.95
N VAL A 48 7.62 17.68 5.94
CA VAL A 48 8.22 16.89 7.04
C VAL A 48 7.65 17.43 8.34
N LEU A 49 7.06 16.56 9.16
CA LEU A 49 6.58 16.96 10.48
C LEU A 49 7.75 17.01 11.46
N PRO A 50 7.84 18.05 12.32
CA PRO A 50 8.82 18.08 13.38
C PRO A 50 8.51 16.96 14.38
N PHE A 51 9.33 15.90 14.37
CA PHE A 51 9.13 14.73 15.21
C PHE A 51 10.37 14.49 16.08
N GLN A 52 10.17 14.22 17.37
CA GLN A 52 11.23 13.73 18.25
C GLN A 52 11.25 12.21 18.16
N ALA A 53 12.41 11.65 17.83
CA ALA A 53 12.54 10.20 17.70
C ALA A 53 12.04 9.47 18.96
N GLU A 54 11.25 8.42 18.76
CA GLU A 54 10.64 7.64 19.83
C GLU A 54 11.07 6.18 19.69
N THR A 55 11.54 5.59 20.79
CA THR A 55 11.93 4.18 20.84
C THR A 55 10.91 3.39 21.62
N LEU A 56 10.44 2.30 21.02
CA LEU A 56 9.48 1.36 21.57
C LEU A 56 10.05 -0.05 21.44
N THR A 57 9.67 -0.91 22.39
CA THR A 57 9.95 -2.34 22.34
C THR A 57 8.63 -3.07 22.26
N ILE A 58 8.52 -4.00 21.31
CA ILE A 58 7.37 -4.88 21.19
C ILE A 58 7.84 -6.26 20.76
N ASP A 59 7.41 -7.28 21.50
CA ASP A 59 7.97 -8.63 21.39
C ASP A 59 9.51 -8.58 21.54
N ASP A 60 10.25 -9.18 20.60
CA ASP A 60 11.72 -9.11 20.57
C ASP A 60 12.24 -7.94 19.69
N TRP A 61 11.39 -7.02 19.24
CA TRP A 61 11.79 -5.93 18.37
C TRP A 61 11.98 -4.64 19.15
N THR A 62 13.12 -3.98 18.93
CA THR A 62 13.27 -2.56 19.25
C THR A 62 13.02 -1.75 17.99
N VAL A 63 12.11 -0.80 18.07
CA VAL A 63 11.70 0.06 16.96
C VAL A 63 11.96 1.51 17.35
N GLU A 64 12.86 2.17 16.62
CA GLU A 64 13.13 3.59 16.74
C GLU A 64 12.42 4.31 15.59
N VAL A 65 11.29 4.96 15.89
CA VAL A 65 10.60 5.83 14.95
C VAL A 65 11.34 7.16 14.92
N ARG A 66 11.79 7.59 13.73
CA ARG A 66 12.63 8.79 13.57
C ARG A 66 11.90 9.98 12.96
N GLY A 67 10.82 9.74 12.23
CA GLY A 67 10.03 10.81 11.67
C GLY A 67 8.97 10.35 10.69
N LEU A 68 8.18 11.33 10.24
CA LEU A 68 7.13 11.18 9.25
C LEU A 68 7.27 12.30 8.22
N ALA A 69 7.33 11.90 6.95
CA ALA A 69 7.30 12.81 5.81
C ALA A 69 6.11 12.47 4.92
N PHE A 70 5.60 13.47 4.20
CA PHE A 70 4.58 13.32 3.19
C PHE A 70 5.14 13.69 1.83
N THR A 71 4.79 12.90 0.82
CA THR A 71 5.12 13.21 -0.56
C THR A 71 4.01 12.77 -1.50
N ASP A 72 3.86 13.44 -2.63
CA ASP A 72 3.03 12.91 -3.73
C ASP A 72 3.76 11.85 -4.57
N THR A 73 5.08 11.77 -4.47
CA THR A 73 5.89 10.94 -5.37
C THR A 73 6.95 10.15 -4.63
N VAL A 74 6.94 8.82 -4.77
CA VAL A 74 8.04 7.95 -4.32
C VAL A 74 8.84 7.49 -5.52
N LYS A 75 10.09 7.93 -5.61
CA LYS A 75 11.03 7.50 -6.65
C LYS A 75 11.66 6.15 -6.27
N LEU A 76 11.63 5.19 -7.19
CA LEU A 76 12.40 3.95 -7.10
C LEU A 76 13.76 4.09 -7.80
N SER A 77 13.77 4.83 -8.90
CA SER A 77 14.97 5.15 -9.68
C SER A 77 14.77 6.49 -10.39
N ASP A 78 15.78 6.92 -11.15
CA ASP A 78 15.69 8.15 -11.95
C ASP A 78 14.58 8.11 -13.03
N ILE A 79 14.09 6.92 -13.37
CA ILE A 79 13.11 6.71 -14.44
C ILE A 79 11.80 6.03 -13.99
N VAL A 80 11.74 5.52 -12.75
CA VAL A 80 10.54 4.87 -12.20
C VAL A 80 10.13 5.55 -10.90
N SER A 81 8.87 6.00 -10.85
CA SER A 81 8.24 6.54 -9.64
C SER A 81 6.81 6.01 -9.47
N TYR A 82 6.36 6.04 -8.22
CA TYR A 82 4.95 5.93 -7.85
C TYR A 82 4.43 7.32 -7.53
N ASN A 83 3.28 7.67 -8.11
CA ASN A 83 2.57 8.90 -7.80
C ASN A 83 1.32 8.57 -6.99
N ALA A 84 1.05 9.34 -5.94
CA ALA A 84 -0.15 9.24 -5.15
C ALA A 84 -1.38 9.63 -5.97
N GLY A 85 -2.57 9.19 -5.53
CA GLY A 85 -3.83 9.60 -6.12
C GLY A 85 -4.10 11.11 -5.95
N LYS A 86 -5.05 11.65 -6.72
CA LYS A 86 -5.39 13.08 -6.78
C LYS A 86 -5.60 13.76 -5.42
N ASP A 87 -6.14 13.03 -4.44
CA ASP A 87 -6.45 13.52 -3.09
C ASP A 87 -5.70 12.76 -1.99
N GLU A 88 -4.66 12.01 -2.38
CA GLU A 88 -3.85 11.19 -1.49
C GLU A 88 -2.41 11.69 -1.45
N LEU A 89 -1.70 11.31 -0.40
CA LEU A 89 -0.26 11.47 -0.24
C LEU A 89 0.34 10.17 0.28
N TYR A 90 1.61 9.95 -0.02
CA TYR A 90 2.40 8.94 0.67
C TYR A 90 2.89 9.49 2.00
N ALA A 91 2.45 8.86 3.10
CA ALA A 91 3.05 9.01 4.42
C ALA A 91 4.23 8.04 4.54
N ILE A 92 5.44 8.58 4.64
CA ILE A 92 6.70 7.84 4.77
C ILE A 92 7.17 7.94 6.22
N VAL A 93 7.01 6.86 6.97
CA VAL A 93 7.54 6.75 8.33
C VAL A 93 8.97 6.22 8.25
N SER A 94 9.93 6.98 8.76
CA SER A 94 11.35 6.57 8.83
C SER A 94 11.62 5.86 10.14
N LEU A 95 12.23 4.67 10.07
CA LEU A 95 12.48 3.79 11.21
C LEU A 95 13.92 3.28 11.22
N ASN A 96 14.37 2.90 12.40
CA ASN A 96 15.45 1.94 12.61
C ASN A 96 14.92 0.79 13.47
N ILE A 97 15.09 -0.45 13.02
CA ILE A 97 14.61 -1.64 13.72
C ILE A 97 15.78 -2.51 14.14
N THR A 98 15.68 -3.14 15.30
CA THR A 98 16.66 -4.10 15.81
C THR A 98 15.97 -5.39 16.22
N ASN A 99 16.49 -6.52 15.74
CA ASN A 99 16.00 -7.85 16.13
C ASN A 99 16.71 -8.30 17.42
N GLY A 100 16.03 -8.25 18.56
CA GLY A 100 16.54 -8.75 19.84
C GLY A 100 16.27 -10.25 20.07
N ALA A 101 15.70 -10.95 19.10
CA ALA A 101 15.45 -12.38 19.23
C ALA A 101 16.75 -13.17 19.08
N GLY A 102 16.83 -14.33 19.76
CA GLY A 102 17.94 -15.26 19.61
C GLY A 102 18.00 -16.00 18.26
N ALA A 103 17.15 -15.64 17.30
CA ALA A 103 17.08 -16.24 15.96
C ALA A 103 16.74 -15.21 14.89
N GLU A 104 17.00 -15.56 13.62
CA GLU A 104 16.56 -14.77 12.47
C GLU A 104 15.02 -14.65 12.45
N ARG A 105 14.51 -13.44 12.25
CA ARG A 105 13.06 -13.16 12.17
C ARG A 105 12.74 -12.12 11.10
N ALA A 106 11.53 -12.21 10.56
CA ALA A 106 10.97 -11.21 9.67
C ALA A 106 10.26 -10.10 10.46
N PHE A 107 10.56 -8.85 10.16
CA PHE A 107 9.82 -7.69 10.67
C PHE A 107 8.58 -7.44 9.81
N LEU A 108 7.40 -7.32 10.44
CA LEU A 108 6.12 -7.09 9.77
C LEU A 108 5.92 -7.98 8.53
N PRO A 109 5.79 -9.31 8.70
CA PRO A 109 5.60 -10.22 7.58
C PRO A 109 4.37 -9.85 6.76
N VAL A 110 4.52 -9.88 5.42
CA VAL A 110 3.45 -9.48 4.47
C VAL A 110 2.36 -10.55 4.34
N VAL A 111 2.67 -11.78 4.76
CA VAL A 111 1.73 -12.91 4.78
C VAL A 111 1.59 -13.40 6.21
N ASP A 112 0.34 -13.64 6.62
CA ASP A 112 0.05 -14.22 7.93
C ASP A 112 0.70 -15.61 8.03
N ILE A 113 1.47 -15.81 9.08
CA ILE A 113 2.11 -17.09 9.36
C ILE A 113 1.23 -17.83 10.36
N SER A 114 0.32 -18.67 9.86
CA SER A 114 -0.53 -19.51 10.72
C SER A 114 0.31 -20.29 11.73
N GLY A 115 -0.16 -20.34 12.98
CA GLY A 115 0.48 -21.09 14.06
C GLY A 115 1.67 -20.41 14.76
N TYR A 116 2.06 -19.19 14.37
CA TYR A 116 3.11 -18.44 15.06
C TYR A 116 2.69 -17.00 15.34
N ASP A 117 3.08 -16.47 16.49
CA ASP A 117 2.88 -15.05 16.80
C ASP A 117 3.71 -14.19 15.86
N TYR A 118 3.14 -13.08 15.40
CA TYR A 118 3.79 -12.17 14.47
C TYR A 118 3.45 -10.71 14.77
N LEU A 119 4.26 -9.81 14.23
CA LEU A 119 4.05 -8.37 14.37
C LEU A 119 3.23 -7.84 13.20
N GLN A 120 2.24 -7.00 13.48
CA GLN A 120 1.44 -6.28 12.49
C GLN A 120 1.49 -4.78 12.78
N ASP A 121 1.52 -3.97 11.73
CA ASP A 121 1.38 -2.52 11.83
C ASP A 121 -0.04 -2.06 11.51
N GLU A 122 -0.45 -0.96 12.14
CA GLU A 122 -1.66 -0.24 11.81
C GLU A 122 -1.40 1.26 11.87
N PHE A 123 -1.64 1.96 10.76
CA PHE A 123 -1.59 3.42 10.73
C PHE A 123 -3.00 3.97 10.80
N GLN A 124 -3.23 4.99 11.61
CA GLN A 124 -4.54 5.60 11.78
C GLN A 124 -4.54 7.08 11.44
N GLU A 125 -5.62 7.53 10.80
CA GLU A 125 -5.99 8.92 10.57
C GLU A 125 -7.29 9.20 11.33
N GLY A 126 -7.24 10.07 12.33
CA GLY A 126 -8.45 10.45 13.08
C GLY A 126 -9.17 9.25 13.72
N GLY A 127 -8.44 8.18 14.06
CA GLY A 127 -8.98 6.93 14.61
C GLY A 127 -9.44 5.91 13.56
N GLN A 128 -9.29 6.18 12.26
CA GLN A 128 -9.62 5.25 11.18
C GLN A 128 -8.36 4.60 10.61
N LYS A 129 -8.43 3.29 10.37
CA LYS A 129 -7.32 2.53 9.78
C LYS A 129 -7.03 2.97 8.34
N VAL A 130 -5.76 3.21 8.08
CA VAL A 130 -5.20 3.60 6.79
C VAL A 130 -4.48 2.42 6.17
N LYS A 131 -4.53 2.34 4.83
CA LYS A 131 -3.94 1.26 4.08
C LYS A 131 -2.42 1.42 3.95
N ALA A 132 -1.70 0.34 4.23
CA ALA A 132 -0.29 0.18 3.87
C ALA A 132 -0.08 0.26 2.34
N SER A 133 0.91 1.02 1.90
CA SER A 133 1.32 1.06 0.50
C SER A 133 2.38 -0.01 0.24
N LEU A 134 2.08 -0.93 -0.66
CA LEU A 134 3.03 -1.94 -1.15
C LEU A 134 3.63 -1.45 -2.46
N LEU A 135 4.75 -0.73 -2.37
CA LEU A 135 5.48 -0.19 -3.51
C LEU A 135 6.46 -1.27 -4.02
N ILE A 136 6.07 -1.99 -5.07
CA ILE A 136 6.86 -3.11 -5.59
C ILE A 136 8.22 -2.61 -6.08
N GLY A 137 9.31 -3.22 -5.60
CA GLY A 137 10.67 -2.83 -5.96
C GLY A 137 11.24 -1.64 -5.18
N TYR A 138 10.50 -1.12 -4.19
CA TYR A 138 11.01 -0.12 -3.26
C TYR A 138 11.89 -0.79 -2.20
N ASP A 139 13.20 -0.61 -2.30
CA ASP A 139 14.23 -1.30 -1.51
C ASP A 139 14.35 -0.81 -0.06
N LYS A 140 13.82 0.39 0.24
CA LYS A 140 13.83 0.97 1.59
C LYS A 140 12.68 0.48 2.48
N THR A 141 11.77 -0.36 1.97
CA THR A 141 10.68 -0.89 2.81
C THR A 141 11.22 -1.84 3.87
N LEU A 142 10.73 -1.70 5.09
CA LEU A 142 11.03 -2.65 6.17
C LEU A 142 10.00 -3.78 6.30
N ARG A 143 8.86 -3.71 5.60
CA ARG A 143 7.87 -4.80 5.63
C ARG A 143 8.45 -6.07 5.02
N GLY A 144 8.40 -7.16 5.77
CA GLY A 144 8.98 -8.45 5.42
C GLY A 144 10.51 -8.49 5.48
N ALA A 145 11.17 -7.46 6.00
CA ALA A 145 12.63 -7.47 6.12
C ALA A 145 13.07 -8.54 7.13
N VAL A 146 13.95 -9.44 6.68
CA VAL A 146 14.52 -10.50 7.51
C VAL A 146 15.87 -10.03 8.08
N LEU A 147 16.01 -10.12 9.40
CA LEU A 147 17.18 -9.68 10.15
C LEU A 147 17.71 -10.82 11.04
N GLN A 148 19.03 -10.93 11.12
CA GLN A 148 19.73 -11.81 12.06
C GLN A 148 19.59 -11.32 13.51
N PRO A 149 19.89 -12.16 14.53
CA PRO A 149 19.96 -11.72 15.92
C PRO A 149 20.88 -10.50 16.10
N GLU A 150 20.42 -9.53 16.88
CA GLU A 150 21.07 -8.25 17.19
C GLU A 150 21.33 -7.34 15.95
N GLU A 151 20.90 -7.75 14.76
CA GLU A 151 21.02 -6.92 13.56
C GLU A 151 20.09 -5.71 13.67
N SER A 152 20.57 -4.56 13.20
CA SER A 152 19.79 -3.34 13.05
C SER A 152 19.69 -2.91 11.59
N ARG A 153 18.54 -2.38 11.18
CA ARG A 153 18.31 -1.90 9.82
C ARG A 153 17.48 -0.63 9.80
N GLU A 154 17.96 0.36 9.06
CA GLU A 154 17.22 1.58 8.76
C GLU A 154 16.37 1.39 7.52
N GLY A 155 15.20 2.03 7.51
CA GLY A 155 14.31 1.99 6.37
C GLY A 155 13.00 2.71 6.66
N THR A 156 11.96 2.33 5.94
CA THR A 156 10.68 3.05 5.97
C THR A 156 9.47 2.12 5.93
N LEU A 157 8.35 2.63 6.43
CA LEU A 157 7.02 2.13 6.15
C LEU A 157 6.25 3.20 5.38
N VAL A 158 5.54 2.79 4.34
CA VAL A 158 4.78 3.71 3.48
C VAL A 158 3.28 3.41 3.59
N TYR A 159 2.47 4.46 3.70
CA TYR A 159 1.00 4.42 3.76
C TYR A 159 0.42 5.43 2.77
N SER A 160 -0.80 5.17 2.28
CA SER A 160 -1.55 6.16 1.48
C SER A 160 -2.54 6.87 2.40
N VAL A 161 -2.36 8.17 2.63
CA VAL A 161 -3.21 8.99 3.51
C VAL A 161 -3.96 10.03 2.71
N SER A 162 -5.08 10.53 3.23
CA SER A 162 -5.74 11.69 2.63
C SER A 162 -4.84 12.93 2.75
N ARG A 163 -4.92 13.87 1.79
CA ARG A 163 -4.20 15.15 1.93
C ARG A 163 -4.64 15.91 3.18
N SER A 164 -5.92 15.83 3.57
CA SER A 164 -6.42 16.42 4.82
C SER A 164 -5.81 15.80 6.07
N ALA A 165 -5.43 14.52 6.05
CA ALA A 165 -4.75 13.83 7.15
C ALA A 165 -3.39 14.45 7.46
N ALA A 166 -2.64 14.74 6.39
CA ALA A 166 -1.30 15.29 6.47
C ALA A 166 -1.33 16.69 7.09
N GLU A 167 -2.41 17.44 6.87
CA GLU A 167 -2.60 18.79 7.40
C GLU A 167 -3.17 18.81 8.82
N SER A 168 -3.99 17.82 9.21
CA SER A 168 -4.65 17.79 10.52
C SER A 168 -3.74 17.30 11.66
N GLY A 169 -2.68 16.56 11.34
CA GLY A 169 -1.71 16.06 12.33
C GLY A 169 -2.27 15.00 13.29
N THR A 170 -3.42 14.39 12.99
CA THR A 170 -4.00 13.32 13.83
C THR A 170 -3.60 11.95 13.30
N LEU A 171 -2.30 11.66 13.34
CA LEU A 171 -1.74 10.41 12.82
C LEU A 171 -1.09 9.60 13.92
N GLU A 172 -1.37 8.29 13.92
CA GLU A 172 -0.83 7.36 14.90
C GLU A 172 -0.43 6.06 14.23
N LEU A 173 0.76 5.57 14.57
CA LEU A 173 1.27 4.27 14.13
C LEU A 173 1.24 3.31 15.30
N PHE A 174 0.55 2.19 15.14
CA PHE A 174 0.51 1.09 16.09
C PHE A 174 1.35 -0.07 15.57
N PHE A 175 2.07 -0.71 16.49
CA PHE A 175 2.63 -2.04 16.31
C PHE A 175 1.90 -2.99 17.24
N ASN A 176 1.44 -4.11 16.70
CA ASN A 176 0.62 -5.09 17.41
C ASN A 176 1.27 -6.46 17.31
N LYS A 177 1.47 -7.13 18.45
CA LYS A 177 1.79 -8.55 18.47
C LYS A 177 0.49 -9.32 18.32
N ILE A 178 0.34 -10.03 17.22
CA ILE A 178 -0.84 -10.83 16.92
C ILE A 178 -0.53 -12.29 17.22
N SER A 179 -1.47 -12.98 17.88
CA SER A 179 -1.37 -14.42 18.09
C SER A 179 -1.48 -15.16 16.77
N GLY A 180 -0.59 -16.13 16.55
CA GLY A 180 -0.73 -17.05 15.43
C GLY A 180 -2.04 -17.82 15.52
N LEU A 181 -2.90 -17.71 14.51
CA LEU A 181 -4.09 -18.54 14.43
C LEU A 181 -3.68 -20.00 14.21
N GLU A 182 -4.06 -20.89 15.12
CA GLU A 182 -4.14 -22.31 14.78
C GLU A 182 -5.24 -22.50 13.73
N PHE A 183 -5.09 -23.46 12.82
CA PHE A 183 -6.02 -23.72 11.71
C PHE A 183 -7.49 -23.93 12.12
N THR A 184 -7.76 -24.10 13.41
CA THR A 184 -9.08 -24.31 14.02
C THR A 184 -9.71 -23.05 14.61
N SER A 185 -8.97 -21.94 14.71
CA SER A 185 -9.46 -20.66 15.24
C SER A 185 -9.70 -19.64 14.14
N THR A 186 -10.82 -18.92 14.23
CA THR A 186 -11.20 -17.85 13.29
C THR A 186 -10.91 -16.44 13.81
N GLU A 187 -10.50 -16.27 15.06
CA GLU A 187 -10.32 -14.95 15.68
C GLU A 187 -8.84 -14.63 15.94
N GLN A 188 -8.31 -13.64 15.21
CA GLN A 188 -7.01 -13.05 15.52
C GLN A 188 -7.10 -12.31 16.85
N LYS A 189 -6.18 -12.62 17.78
CA LYS A 189 -6.10 -11.95 19.07
C LYS A 189 -4.85 -11.06 19.11
N THR A 190 -5.03 -9.79 19.43
CA THR A 190 -3.90 -8.92 19.78
C THR A 190 -3.42 -9.27 21.18
N LEU A 191 -2.14 -9.61 21.30
CA LEU A 191 -1.48 -10.00 22.54
C LEU A 191 -0.83 -8.79 23.23
N ASP A 192 -0.27 -7.88 22.43
CA ASP A 192 0.38 -6.66 22.91
C ASP A 192 0.28 -5.57 21.83
N SER A 193 0.33 -4.30 22.25
CA SER A 193 0.21 -3.15 21.35
C SER A 193 0.97 -1.94 21.90
N VAL A 194 1.77 -1.31 21.05
CA VAL A 194 2.46 -0.03 21.32
C VAL A 194 2.20 0.93 20.18
N SER A 195 2.23 2.24 20.45
CA SER A 195 1.95 3.24 19.42
C SER A 195 2.84 4.49 19.50
N VAL A 196 2.93 5.18 18.38
CA VAL A 196 3.59 6.47 18.20
C VAL A 196 2.62 7.47 17.59
N LYS A 197 2.49 8.63 18.23
CA LYS A 197 1.66 9.74 17.74
C LYS A 197 2.51 10.78 17.05
N PHE A 198 2.18 11.09 15.80
CA PHE A 198 2.77 12.21 15.08
C PHE A 198 1.90 13.44 15.34
N ARG A 199 2.50 14.53 15.82
CA ARG A 199 1.83 15.80 16.14
C ARG A 199 2.59 16.96 15.51
#